data_AF-A0A7T2PJ49-F1
#
_entry.id   AF-A0A7T2PJ49-F1
#
_cell.length_a   1.000
_cell.length_b   1.000
_cell.length_c   1.000
_cell.angle_alpha   90.00
_cell.angle_beta   90.00
_cell.angle_gamma   90.00
#
_symmetry.space_group_name_H-M   'P 1'
#
loop_
_entity.id
_entity.type
_entity.pdbx_description
1 polymer ?
#
loop_
_entity_poly.entity_id
_entity_poly.type
_entity_poly.pdbx_seq_one_letter_code
_entity_poly.pdbx_strand_id
1 'polypeptide(L)'
;MELLIEATLWQPQWTALLRHWQQRGHRWQLLLGKEAASALDQSDAPWASCPPDGVLCPGALLAAWLDGDLLADFHVDPSSQILISASTSLLTLAREQGLLTLGPVGADLPLTPEADLGAVLNRLLARRVTVPTLVEGHPLSGVVLRPLQAADDREIVRYCNDEALARYTLNIPHPYPPEGARDWLALSWRKAALGLGWSWAITLPEEQGTALVGVISLHWNGELAWWVGVPWQNRGLATRAARLVKGFAFDQLQLPALTARHMPDNLASGRVMAKLGMHYRGLRQLSGRQPCEVSYWRLDRAFSLPNPLPADIAHWLADERIAVVILWDPAMSDRQSANGKLAISLFVDETGTGEEPCCPPPPEGALEQRCYPVDLLEQAEPEQLSHLGGVLLKDRDEQGLAWLLQLAALQRQGPDLLSREERASRLHWFNQLMAQALEEQGDSPQIRYQQLRLLVELPELVDELDGCWHQARELTFARLAKEVPALWLAYCEAMNRVTPATLSALQQQFAARFPECTLPFLDKGTQSDQPLCGIMPALLYEE
;
A
#
# COMPACT_ATOMS: atom_id res chain seq x y z
N MET A 1 8.28 -11.20 -11.39
CA MET A 1 7.28 -10.26 -11.95
C MET A 1 7.65 -9.93 -13.36
N GLU A 2 6.70 -9.44 -14.14
CA GLU A 2 6.90 -9.10 -15.54
C GLU A 2 6.46 -7.66 -15.83
N LEU A 3 7.33 -6.88 -16.47
CA LEU A 3 7.00 -5.54 -16.96
C LEU A 3 6.76 -5.61 -18.47
N LEU A 4 5.62 -5.09 -18.93
CA LEU A 4 5.33 -4.93 -20.34
C LEU A 4 5.49 -3.44 -20.66
N ILE A 5 6.48 -3.08 -21.49
CA ILE A 5 6.82 -1.67 -21.74
C ILE A 5 6.57 -1.33 -23.19
N GLU A 6 5.69 -0.37 -23.45
CA GLU A 6 5.52 0.21 -24.78
C GLU A 6 6.80 0.94 -25.21
N ALA A 7 7.33 0.61 -26.39
CA ALA A 7 8.62 1.11 -26.86
C ALA A 7 8.69 2.66 -26.92
N THR A 8 7.56 3.32 -27.15
CA THR A 8 7.43 4.79 -27.18
C THR A 8 7.62 5.44 -25.82
N LEU A 9 7.39 4.69 -24.74
CA LEU A 9 7.53 5.18 -23.35
C LEU A 9 8.86 4.78 -22.73
N TRP A 10 9.57 3.82 -23.31
CA TRP A 10 10.86 3.39 -22.80
C TRP A 10 11.87 4.55 -22.82
N GLN A 11 12.61 4.70 -21.72
CA GLN A 11 13.63 5.73 -21.57
C GLN A 11 15.03 5.11 -21.36
N PRO A 12 16.10 5.65 -21.97
CA PRO A 12 17.48 5.18 -21.79
C PRO A 12 17.91 5.06 -20.33
N GLN A 13 17.45 5.98 -19.48
CA GLN A 13 17.75 5.99 -18.06
C GLN A 13 17.25 4.75 -17.30
N TRP A 14 16.27 4.01 -17.81
CA TRP A 14 15.73 2.82 -17.14
C TRP A 14 16.64 1.59 -17.27
N THR A 15 17.69 1.66 -18.09
CA THR A 15 18.61 0.54 -18.36
C THR A 15 19.19 -0.09 -17.09
N ALA A 16 19.69 0.73 -16.15
CA ALA A 16 20.29 0.23 -14.92
C ALA A 16 19.26 -0.48 -14.03
N LEU A 17 18.06 0.12 -13.92
CA LEU A 17 16.93 -0.44 -13.18
C LEU A 17 16.46 -1.77 -13.77
N LEU A 18 16.27 -1.84 -15.10
CA LEU A 18 15.81 -3.05 -15.79
C LEU A 18 16.84 -4.19 -15.70
N ARG A 19 18.13 -3.86 -15.74
CA ARG A 19 19.20 -4.83 -15.53
C ARG A 19 19.14 -5.41 -14.11
N HIS A 20 18.96 -4.56 -13.10
CA HIS A 20 18.79 -5.00 -11.71
C HIS A 20 17.51 -5.83 -11.53
N TRP A 21 16.42 -5.43 -12.19
CA TRP A 21 15.15 -6.16 -12.23
C TRP A 21 15.35 -7.59 -12.75
N GLN A 22 16.07 -7.75 -13.87
CA GLN A 22 16.43 -9.05 -14.43
C GLN A 22 17.34 -9.87 -13.50
N GLN A 23 18.34 -9.23 -12.86
CA GLN A 23 19.22 -9.89 -11.90
C GLN A 23 18.47 -10.46 -10.68
N ARG A 24 17.32 -9.86 -10.31
CA ARG A 24 16.41 -10.38 -9.27
C ARG A 24 15.49 -11.51 -9.77
N GLY A 25 15.70 -12.01 -10.98
CA GLY A 25 14.90 -13.07 -11.59
C GLY A 25 13.52 -12.59 -12.06
N HIS A 26 13.34 -11.28 -12.25
CA HIS A 26 12.16 -10.73 -12.88
C HIS A 26 12.37 -10.60 -14.40
N ARG A 27 11.28 -10.39 -15.13
CA ARG A 27 11.30 -10.27 -16.59
C ARG A 27 10.80 -8.90 -17.01
N TRP A 28 11.23 -8.43 -18.17
CA TRP A 28 10.57 -7.34 -18.86
C TRP A 28 10.54 -7.60 -20.36
N GLN A 29 9.43 -7.24 -20.98
CA GLN A 29 9.18 -7.42 -22.40
C GLN A 29 8.88 -6.07 -23.05
N LEU A 30 9.33 -5.92 -24.30
CA LEU A 30 9.11 -4.73 -25.08
C LEU A 30 7.89 -4.91 -25.99
N LEU A 31 6.96 -3.95 -25.98
CA LEU A 31 5.84 -3.92 -26.91
C LEU A 31 6.19 -3.01 -28.09
N LEU A 32 6.36 -3.61 -29.27
CA LEU A 32 6.79 -2.94 -30.49
C LEU A 32 5.91 -3.32 -31.69
N GLY A 33 5.58 -2.34 -32.54
CA GLY A 33 4.80 -2.60 -33.76
C GLY A 33 5.47 -3.60 -34.71
N LYS A 34 4.67 -4.38 -35.46
CA LYS A 34 5.15 -5.44 -36.37
C LYS A 34 6.20 -4.94 -37.38
N GLU A 35 6.00 -3.77 -37.96
CA GLU A 35 6.90 -3.17 -38.95
C GLU A 35 8.25 -2.75 -38.33
N ALA A 36 8.22 -2.28 -37.08
CA ALA A 36 9.43 -1.90 -36.33
C ALA A 36 10.17 -3.13 -35.78
N ALA A 37 9.46 -4.21 -35.43
CA ALA A 37 10.06 -5.47 -34.98
C ALA A 37 10.86 -6.17 -36.09
N SER A 38 10.43 -6.06 -37.34
CA SER A 38 11.13 -6.62 -38.51
C SER A 38 12.39 -5.85 -38.93
N ALA A 39 12.60 -4.63 -38.42
CA ALA A 39 13.71 -3.75 -38.80
C ALA A 39 14.82 -3.67 -37.73
N LEU A 40 14.72 -4.42 -36.64
CA LEU A 40 15.67 -4.39 -35.53
C LEU A 40 16.89 -5.27 -35.79
N ASP A 41 17.96 -4.67 -36.29
CA ASP A 41 19.31 -5.18 -36.00
C ASP A 41 19.59 -4.85 -34.53
N GLN A 42 19.68 -5.88 -33.67
CA GLN A 42 19.65 -5.73 -32.21
C GLN A 42 20.81 -4.88 -31.63
N SER A 43 21.81 -4.54 -32.45
CA SER A 43 23.02 -3.82 -32.07
C SER A 43 22.87 -2.30 -31.91
N ASP A 44 21.94 -1.66 -32.63
CA ASP A 44 21.79 -0.18 -32.62
C ASP A 44 20.55 0.30 -31.83
N ALA A 45 19.83 -0.61 -31.19
CA ALA A 45 18.63 -0.26 -30.44
C ALA A 45 18.98 0.46 -29.12
N PRO A 46 18.15 1.41 -28.66
CA PRO A 46 18.40 2.13 -27.40
C PRO A 46 18.56 1.21 -26.17
N TRP A 47 17.84 0.08 -26.15
CA TRP A 47 17.92 -0.94 -25.11
C TRP A 47 19.00 -2.01 -25.34
N ALA A 48 19.90 -1.88 -26.32
CA ALA A 48 20.93 -2.89 -26.60
C ALA A 48 21.84 -3.20 -25.38
N SER A 49 22.03 -2.21 -24.51
CA SER A 49 22.81 -2.34 -23.27
C SER A 49 22.10 -3.13 -22.15
N CYS A 50 20.81 -3.38 -22.29
CA CYS A 50 20.00 -4.26 -21.43
C CYS A 50 18.86 -4.80 -22.29
N PRO A 51 19.04 -5.91 -23.02
CA PRO A 51 18.03 -6.39 -23.96
C PRO A 51 16.77 -6.92 -23.23
N PRO A 52 15.57 -6.75 -23.82
CA PRO A 52 14.34 -7.31 -23.27
C PRO A 52 14.33 -8.84 -23.33
N ASP A 53 13.62 -9.47 -22.39
CA ASP A 53 13.44 -10.93 -22.34
C ASP A 53 12.52 -11.46 -23.45
N GLY A 54 11.82 -10.55 -24.14
CA GLY A 54 10.95 -10.84 -25.26
C GLY A 54 10.44 -9.56 -25.93
N VAL A 55 10.10 -9.66 -27.21
CA VAL A 55 9.44 -8.58 -27.96
C VAL A 55 8.06 -9.05 -28.38
N LEU A 56 7.03 -8.31 -28.00
CA LEU A 56 5.64 -8.57 -28.38
C LEU A 56 5.11 -7.49 -29.29
N CYS A 57 4.10 -7.82 -30.09
CA CYS A 57 3.37 -6.84 -30.87
C CYS A 57 2.11 -6.37 -30.12
N PRO A 58 1.92 -5.06 -29.88
CA PRO A 58 0.70 -4.52 -29.28
C PRO A 58 -0.58 -4.98 -30.00
N GLY A 59 -0.58 -4.94 -31.34
CA GLY A 59 -1.74 -5.37 -32.12
C GLY A 59 -2.01 -6.87 -32.03
N ALA A 60 -0.97 -7.70 -31.90
CA ALA A 60 -1.14 -9.13 -31.68
C ALA A 60 -1.60 -9.43 -30.25
N LEU A 61 -1.10 -8.69 -29.26
CA LEU A 61 -1.54 -8.78 -27.86
C LEU A 61 -3.02 -8.39 -27.72
N LEU A 62 -3.42 -7.29 -28.38
CA LEU A 62 -4.83 -6.87 -28.47
C LEU A 62 -5.69 -7.93 -29.13
N ALA A 63 -5.25 -8.48 -30.27
CA ALA A 63 -5.99 -9.55 -30.95
C ALA A 63 -6.13 -10.78 -30.05
N ALA A 64 -5.05 -11.21 -29.40
CA ALA A 64 -5.08 -12.34 -28.47
C ALA A 64 -5.95 -12.08 -27.23
N TRP A 65 -6.01 -10.83 -26.73
CA TRP A 65 -6.96 -10.43 -25.68
C TRP A 65 -8.42 -10.53 -26.16
N LEU A 66 -8.71 -10.08 -27.38
CA LEU A 66 -10.05 -10.09 -27.95
C LEU A 66 -10.52 -11.51 -28.31
N ASP A 67 -9.61 -12.36 -28.78
CA ASP A 67 -9.91 -13.73 -29.20
C ASP A 67 -10.00 -14.70 -28.00
N GLY A 68 -9.67 -14.25 -26.79
CA GLY A 68 -9.71 -15.07 -25.56
C GLY A 68 -8.61 -16.14 -25.47
N ASP A 69 -7.66 -16.14 -26.43
CA ASP A 69 -6.65 -17.18 -26.64
C ASP A 69 -5.35 -16.97 -25.84
N LEU A 70 -5.27 -15.96 -24.98
CA LEU A 70 -4.09 -15.73 -24.12
C LEU A 70 -3.84 -16.81 -23.08
N LEU A 71 -4.74 -17.78 -22.94
CA LEU A 71 -4.59 -18.90 -22.03
C LEU A 71 -3.46 -19.88 -22.40
N ALA A 72 -2.90 -19.82 -23.62
CA ALA A 72 -1.88 -20.77 -24.05
C ALA A 72 -0.45 -20.42 -23.58
N ASP A 73 -0.09 -19.13 -23.49
CA ASP A 73 1.30 -18.71 -23.17
C ASP A 73 1.40 -17.69 -22.03
N PHE A 74 0.31 -17.01 -21.63
CA PHE A 74 0.30 -16.16 -20.44
C PHE A 74 -0.17 -16.95 -19.21
N HIS A 75 0.60 -17.96 -18.82
CA HIS A 75 0.41 -18.72 -17.58
C HIS A 75 0.80 -17.94 -16.30
N VAL A 76 0.80 -16.62 -16.35
CA VAL A 76 1.31 -15.75 -15.29
C VAL A 76 0.13 -15.09 -14.59
N ASP A 77 0.04 -15.28 -13.27
CA ASP A 77 -0.90 -14.57 -12.39
C ASP A 77 -0.88 -13.05 -12.72
N PRO A 78 -2.01 -12.45 -13.16
CA PRO A 78 -2.08 -11.02 -13.50
C PRO A 78 -1.60 -10.11 -12.38
N SER A 79 -1.69 -10.57 -11.12
CA SER A 79 -1.15 -9.85 -9.96
C SER A 79 0.38 -9.66 -10.01
N SER A 80 1.07 -10.34 -10.93
CA SER A 80 2.52 -10.33 -11.08
C SER A 80 3.01 -9.64 -12.37
N GLN A 81 2.10 -9.01 -13.10
CA GLN A 81 2.40 -8.24 -14.32
C GLN A 81 2.04 -6.77 -14.16
N ILE A 82 2.83 -5.90 -14.78
CA ILE A 82 2.57 -4.45 -14.84
C ILE A 82 2.72 -4.01 -16.29
N LEU A 83 1.71 -3.30 -16.81
CA LEU A 83 1.72 -2.71 -18.14
C LEU A 83 2.07 -1.23 -18.07
N ILE A 84 3.08 -0.80 -18.82
CA ILE A 84 3.42 0.60 -19.07
C ILE A 84 2.99 0.96 -20.49
N SER A 85 1.94 1.76 -20.63
CA SER A 85 1.38 2.12 -21.94
C SER A 85 0.69 3.49 -21.93
N ALA A 86 0.71 4.16 -23.09
CA ALA A 86 -0.08 5.36 -23.34
C ALA A 86 -1.36 5.05 -24.15
N SER A 87 -1.51 3.83 -24.65
CA SER A 87 -2.66 3.41 -25.43
C SER A 87 -3.88 3.21 -24.54
N THR A 88 -4.91 4.02 -24.74
CA THR A 88 -6.18 3.90 -24.02
C THR A 88 -6.81 2.51 -24.17
N SER A 89 -6.65 1.87 -25.34
CA SER A 89 -7.16 0.53 -25.60
C SER A 89 -6.40 -0.53 -24.80
N LEU A 90 -5.06 -0.48 -24.79
CA LEU A 90 -4.24 -1.41 -24.00
C LEU A 90 -4.50 -1.22 -22.50
N LEU A 91 -4.58 0.05 -22.04
CA LEU A 91 -4.86 0.38 -20.66
C LEU A 91 -6.23 -0.14 -20.22
N THR A 92 -7.28 0.06 -21.03
CA THR A 92 -8.62 -0.43 -20.70
C THR A 92 -8.63 -1.95 -20.59
N LEU A 93 -8.05 -2.66 -21.56
CA LEU A 93 -8.02 -4.12 -21.55
C LEU A 93 -7.19 -4.70 -20.40
N ALA A 94 -6.03 -4.10 -20.11
CA ALA A 94 -5.21 -4.51 -18.97
C ALA A 94 -5.97 -4.39 -17.64
N ARG A 95 -6.81 -3.36 -17.49
CA ARG A 95 -7.64 -3.17 -16.29
C ARG A 95 -8.72 -4.23 -16.16
N GLU A 96 -9.40 -4.58 -17.25
CA GLU A 96 -10.38 -5.68 -17.27
C GLU A 96 -9.73 -7.02 -16.91
N GLN A 97 -8.48 -7.24 -17.34
CA GLN A 97 -7.69 -8.43 -17.01
C GLN A 97 -7.01 -8.35 -15.63
N GLY A 98 -7.18 -7.25 -14.89
CA GLY A 98 -6.66 -7.10 -13.53
C GLY A 98 -5.17 -6.77 -13.42
N LEU A 99 -4.50 -6.47 -14.54
CA LEU A 99 -3.12 -6.00 -14.55
C LEU A 99 -3.04 -4.60 -13.97
N LEU A 100 -1.95 -4.29 -13.28
CA LEU A 100 -1.66 -2.90 -12.90
C LEU A 100 -1.15 -2.12 -14.10
N THR A 101 -1.58 -0.86 -14.23
CA THR A 101 -1.18 -0.02 -15.36
C THR A 101 -0.44 1.24 -14.92
N LEU A 102 0.61 1.59 -15.66
CA LEU A 102 1.37 2.84 -15.55
C LEU A 102 1.35 3.56 -16.89
N GLY A 103 1.34 4.89 -16.85
CA GLY A 103 1.35 5.68 -18.06
C GLY A 103 1.04 7.15 -17.82
N PRO A 104 1.16 7.99 -18.85
CA PRO A 104 0.98 9.43 -18.70
C PRO A 104 -0.47 9.82 -18.41
N VAL A 105 -1.46 9.10 -18.96
CA VAL A 105 -2.90 9.37 -18.79
C VAL A 105 -3.69 8.05 -18.77
N GLY A 106 -4.68 7.94 -17.88
CA GLY A 106 -5.65 6.83 -17.86
C GLY A 106 -5.19 5.52 -17.19
N ALA A 107 -3.93 5.48 -16.74
CA ALA A 107 -3.35 4.40 -15.97
C ALA A 107 -3.72 4.45 -14.47
N ASP A 108 -3.44 3.39 -13.70
CA ASP A 108 -3.62 3.39 -12.24
C ASP A 108 -2.75 4.42 -11.54
N LEU A 109 -1.50 4.47 -11.96
CA LEU A 109 -0.55 5.46 -11.47
C LEU A 109 0.03 6.24 -12.64
N PRO A 110 0.18 7.57 -12.46
CA PRO A 110 0.84 8.39 -13.45
C PRO A 110 2.32 7.98 -13.57
N LEU A 111 2.80 7.93 -14.81
CA LEU A 111 4.20 7.79 -15.16
C LEU A 111 4.51 8.81 -16.26
N THR A 112 5.19 9.90 -15.90
CA THR A 112 5.67 10.90 -16.86
C THR A 112 7.07 10.52 -17.36
N PRO A 113 7.56 11.09 -18.47
CA PRO A 113 8.92 10.85 -18.95
C PRO A 113 10.02 11.19 -17.93
N GLU A 114 9.76 12.17 -17.07
CA GLU A 114 10.64 12.63 -15.99
C GLU A 114 10.47 11.80 -14.71
N ALA A 115 9.40 11.02 -14.61
CA ALA A 115 9.11 10.19 -13.46
C ALA A 115 10.14 9.06 -13.32
N ASP A 116 10.55 8.81 -12.09
CA ASP A 116 11.46 7.72 -11.78
C ASP A 116 10.68 6.41 -11.70
N LEU A 117 10.82 5.58 -12.74
CA LEU A 117 10.20 4.26 -12.82
C LEU A 117 10.57 3.37 -11.63
N GLY A 118 11.80 3.47 -11.12
CA GLY A 118 12.27 2.67 -9.99
C GLY A 118 11.45 2.96 -8.73
N ALA A 119 11.22 4.23 -8.43
CA ALA A 119 10.38 4.59 -7.30
C ALA A 119 8.90 4.33 -7.51
N VAL A 120 8.36 4.50 -8.72
CA VAL A 120 6.98 4.10 -9.01
C VAL A 120 6.81 2.60 -8.74
N LEU A 121 7.75 1.78 -9.23
CA LEU A 121 7.76 0.33 -8.99
C LEU A 121 7.99 -0.01 -7.53
N ASN A 122 8.94 0.63 -6.83
CA ASN A 122 9.18 0.40 -5.41
C ASN A 122 7.95 0.75 -4.58
N ARG A 123 7.30 1.89 -4.85
CA ARG A 123 6.03 2.29 -4.21
C ARG A 123 4.90 1.29 -4.49
N LEU A 124 4.79 0.80 -5.72
CA LEU A 124 3.83 -0.27 -6.07
C LEU A 124 4.12 -1.58 -5.35
N LEU A 125 5.37 -1.99 -5.29
CA LEU A 125 5.79 -3.23 -4.64
C LEU A 125 5.64 -3.15 -3.13
N ALA A 126 5.95 -1.99 -2.53
CA ALA A 126 5.72 -1.71 -1.11
C ALA A 126 4.22 -1.72 -0.76
N ARG A 127 3.37 -1.25 -1.68
CA ARG A 127 1.91 -1.30 -1.55
C ARG A 127 1.28 -2.64 -1.93
N ARG A 128 2.02 -3.54 -2.58
CA ARG A 128 1.50 -4.83 -3.05
C ARG A 128 1.23 -5.68 -1.82
N VAL A 129 -0.02 -5.65 -1.36
CA VAL A 129 -0.38 -6.37 -0.16
C VAL A 129 -0.50 -7.84 -0.51
N THR A 130 0.34 -8.66 0.12
CA THR A 130 0.16 -10.11 0.07
C THR A 130 -1.12 -10.43 0.82
N VAL A 131 -2.02 -11.16 0.18
CA VAL A 131 -3.19 -11.72 0.87
C VAL A 131 -2.65 -12.88 1.72
N PRO A 132 -2.62 -12.77 3.06
CA PRO A 132 -2.04 -13.83 3.88
C PRO A 132 -2.97 -15.04 3.91
N THR A 133 -2.41 -16.23 4.06
CA THR A 133 -3.23 -17.40 4.42
C THR A 133 -3.57 -17.32 5.91
N LEU A 134 -4.86 -17.32 6.24
CA LEU A 134 -5.34 -17.34 7.62
C LEU A 134 -5.89 -18.72 7.95
N VAL A 135 -5.43 -19.32 9.04
CA VAL A 135 -5.80 -20.67 9.43
C VAL A 135 -6.44 -20.65 10.80
N GLU A 136 -7.59 -21.28 10.93
CA GLU A 136 -8.18 -21.55 12.23
C GLU A 136 -7.42 -22.70 12.90
N GLY A 137 -6.99 -22.51 14.15
CA GLY A 137 -6.08 -23.42 14.88
C GLY A 137 -6.61 -24.82 15.21
N HIS A 138 -7.61 -25.34 14.48
CA HIS A 138 -8.16 -26.68 14.69
C HIS A 138 -7.71 -27.64 13.56
N PRO A 139 -6.81 -28.60 13.83
CA PRO A 139 -6.07 -29.35 12.80
C PRO A 139 -6.90 -30.33 11.96
N LEU A 140 -8.13 -30.69 12.37
CA LEU A 140 -8.97 -31.69 11.68
C LEU A 140 -10.27 -31.11 11.10
N SER A 141 -10.52 -29.81 11.26
CA SER A 141 -11.78 -29.19 10.78
C SER A 141 -11.73 -27.67 10.64
N GLY A 142 -10.54 -27.07 10.81
CA GLY A 142 -10.31 -25.63 10.81
C GLY A 142 -10.56 -25.00 9.45
N VAL A 143 -11.30 -23.89 9.39
CA VAL A 143 -11.44 -23.13 8.15
C VAL A 143 -10.07 -22.57 7.75
N VAL A 144 -9.73 -22.70 6.46
CA VAL A 144 -8.55 -22.08 5.86
C VAL A 144 -9.02 -20.98 4.92
N LEU A 145 -8.47 -19.78 5.09
CA LEU A 145 -8.65 -18.66 4.18
C LEU A 145 -7.37 -18.52 3.38
N ARG A 146 -7.42 -18.86 2.09
CA ARG A 146 -6.26 -18.71 1.18
C ARG A 146 -6.53 -17.61 0.14
N PRO A 147 -5.49 -17.06 -0.49
CA PRO A 147 -5.66 -16.24 -1.69
C PRO A 147 -6.51 -16.94 -2.75
N LEU A 148 -7.27 -16.14 -3.49
CA LEU A 148 -8.02 -16.60 -4.66
C LEU A 148 -7.06 -17.02 -5.78
N GLN A 149 -7.42 -18.10 -6.47
CA GLN A 149 -6.67 -18.68 -7.58
C GLN A 149 -7.51 -18.61 -8.86
N ALA A 150 -6.86 -18.62 -10.03
CA ALA A 150 -7.58 -18.59 -11.31
C ALA A 150 -8.58 -19.76 -11.45
N ALA A 151 -8.22 -20.94 -10.95
CA ALA A 151 -9.05 -22.15 -10.98
C ALA A 151 -10.30 -22.09 -10.07
N ASP A 152 -10.42 -21.06 -9.21
CA ASP A 152 -11.61 -20.84 -8.39
C ASP A 152 -12.81 -20.40 -9.25
N ASP A 153 -12.58 -19.92 -10.47
CA ASP A 153 -13.61 -19.44 -11.40
C ASP A 153 -14.77 -20.43 -11.57
N ARG A 154 -14.47 -21.73 -11.72
CA ARG A 154 -15.47 -22.81 -11.88
C ARG A 154 -16.45 -22.89 -10.72
N GLU A 155 -15.96 -22.89 -9.49
CA GLU A 155 -16.80 -22.97 -8.29
C GLU A 155 -17.51 -21.63 -8.03
N ILE A 156 -16.88 -20.49 -8.33
CA ILE A 156 -17.53 -19.17 -8.27
C ILE A 156 -18.72 -19.13 -9.22
N VAL A 157 -18.57 -19.49 -10.50
CA VAL A 157 -19.68 -19.52 -11.46
C VAL A 157 -20.79 -20.44 -10.97
N ARG A 158 -20.42 -21.64 -10.49
CA ARG A 158 -21.38 -22.63 -9.99
C ARG A 158 -22.22 -22.07 -8.83
N TYR A 159 -21.61 -21.46 -7.81
CA TYR A 159 -22.34 -20.95 -6.65
C TYR A 159 -23.04 -19.62 -6.91
N CYS A 160 -22.43 -18.71 -7.67
CA CYS A 160 -23.01 -17.41 -7.99
C CYS A 160 -24.18 -17.49 -8.97
N ASN A 161 -24.26 -18.55 -9.78
CA ASN A 161 -25.41 -18.79 -10.64
C ASN A 161 -26.62 -19.41 -9.90
N ASP A 162 -26.47 -19.78 -8.62
CA ASP A 162 -27.59 -20.22 -7.78
C ASP A 162 -28.46 -19.02 -7.36
N GLU A 163 -29.72 -19.02 -7.79
CA GLU A 163 -30.68 -17.95 -7.48
C GLU A 163 -30.82 -17.72 -5.97
N ALA A 164 -30.74 -18.77 -5.15
CA ALA A 164 -30.89 -18.65 -3.70
C ALA A 164 -29.72 -17.89 -3.07
N LEU A 165 -28.52 -17.95 -3.67
CA LEU A 165 -27.37 -17.15 -3.25
C LEU A 165 -27.48 -15.72 -3.80
N ALA A 166 -27.75 -15.57 -5.09
CA ALA A 166 -27.81 -14.27 -5.76
C ALA A 166 -28.90 -13.36 -5.16
N ARG A 167 -30.06 -13.92 -4.79
CA ARG A 167 -31.21 -13.20 -4.18
C ARG A 167 -30.84 -12.26 -3.04
N TYR A 168 -29.86 -12.61 -2.22
CA TYR A 168 -29.50 -11.87 -1.01
C TYR A 168 -28.12 -11.21 -1.04
N THR A 169 -27.54 -11.08 -2.23
CA THR A 169 -26.22 -10.48 -2.42
C THR A 169 -26.34 -9.24 -3.30
N LEU A 170 -25.75 -8.13 -2.84
CA LEU A 170 -25.94 -6.82 -3.46
C LEU A 170 -25.35 -6.72 -4.88
N ASN A 171 -24.28 -7.48 -5.15
CA ASN A 171 -23.43 -7.31 -6.32
C ASN A 171 -23.29 -8.59 -7.17
N ILE A 172 -24.08 -9.64 -6.91
CA ILE A 172 -24.05 -10.88 -7.69
C ILE A 172 -25.32 -10.93 -8.55
N PRO A 173 -25.23 -10.72 -9.87
CA PRO A 173 -26.39 -10.77 -10.74
C PRO A 173 -26.88 -12.21 -10.93
N HIS A 174 -28.17 -12.36 -11.23
CA HIS A 174 -28.76 -13.62 -11.66
C HIS A 174 -29.56 -13.43 -12.96
N PRO A 175 -29.34 -14.26 -14.00
CA PRO A 175 -28.31 -15.29 -14.10
C PRO A 175 -26.89 -14.72 -14.02
N TYR A 176 -25.94 -15.52 -13.55
CA TYR A 176 -24.55 -15.07 -13.41
C TYR A 176 -23.88 -14.99 -14.79
N PRO A 177 -23.08 -13.95 -15.09
CA PRO A 177 -22.53 -13.77 -16.43
C PRO A 177 -21.47 -14.84 -16.69
N PRO A 178 -21.35 -15.36 -17.93
CA PRO A 178 -20.35 -16.37 -18.26
C PRO A 178 -18.91 -15.98 -17.89
N GLU A 179 -18.54 -14.71 -18.10
CA GLU A 179 -17.20 -14.16 -17.77
C GLU A 179 -17.13 -13.54 -16.37
N GLY A 180 -18.25 -13.46 -15.63
CA GLY A 180 -18.35 -12.65 -14.42
C GLY A 180 -17.40 -13.09 -13.30
N ALA A 181 -17.07 -14.39 -13.21
CA ALA A 181 -16.11 -14.89 -12.22
C ALA A 181 -14.68 -14.45 -12.54
N ARG A 182 -14.30 -14.48 -13.82
CA ARG A 182 -12.96 -14.08 -14.26
C ARG A 182 -12.75 -12.58 -14.05
N ASP A 183 -13.73 -11.76 -14.47
CA ASP A 183 -13.70 -10.31 -14.28
C ASP A 183 -13.61 -9.94 -12.79
N TRP A 184 -14.37 -10.65 -11.94
CA TRP A 184 -14.35 -10.42 -10.50
C TRP A 184 -13.04 -10.85 -9.83
N LEU A 185 -12.44 -11.96 -10.27
CA LEU A 185 -11.12 -12.42 -9.82
C LEU A 185 -10.04 -11.40 -10.18
N ALA A 186 -10.02 -10.97 -11.45
CA ALA A 186 -9.11 -9.94 -11.96
C ALA A 186 -9.22 -8.64 -11.14
N LEU A 187 -10.45 -8.16 -10.92
CA LEU A 187 -10.69 -6.98 -10.09
C LEU A 187 -10.24 -7.17 -8.64
N SER A 188 -10.40 -8.37 -8.08
CA SER A 188 -9.99 -8.68 -6.70
C SER A 188 -8.46 -8.65 -6.54
N TRP A 189 -7.72 -9.23 -7.48
CA TRP A 189 -6.25 -9.17 -7.48
C TRP A 189 -5.75 -7.75 -7.65
N ARG A 190 -6.36 -6.98 -8.56
CA ARG A 190 -6.04 -5.57 -8.76
C ARG A 190 -6.28 -4.74 -7.50
N LYS A 191 -7.41 -4.95 -6.80
CA LYS A 191 -7.69 -4.30 -5.51
C LYS A 191 -6.64 -4.64 -4.45
N ALA A 192 -6.23 -5.91 -4.36
CA ALA A 192 -5.17 -6.31 -3.43
C ALA A 192 -3.83 -5.65 -3.76
N ALA A 193 -3.46 -5.59 -5.04
CA ALA A 193 -2.23 -4.96 -5.49
C ALA A 193 -2.19 -3.44 -5.22
N LEU A 194 -3.35 -2.78 -5.22
CA LEU A 194 -3.51 -1.36 -4.87
C LEU A 194 -3.77 -1.10 -3.38
N GLY A 195 -3.80 -2.13 -2.53
CA GLY A 195 -4.15 -2.00 -1.12
C GLY A 195 -5.58 -1.52 -0.86
N LEU A 196 -6.50 -1.76 -1.81
CA LEU A 196 -7.91 -1.39 -1.76
C LEU A 196 -8.80 -2.49 -1.18
N GLY A 197 -8.28 -3.70 -1.02
CA GLY A 197 -8.99 -4.77 -0.31
C GLY A 197 -8.31 -6.13 -0.43
N TRP A 198 -8.77 -7.06 0.38
CA TRP A 198 -8.29 -8.44 0.47
C TRP A 198 -9.45 -9.38 0.26
N SER A 199 -9.30 -10.37 -0.61
CA SER A 199 -10.32 -11.39 -0.86
C SER A 199 -9.70 -12.77 -0.68
N TRP A 200 -10.37 -13.60 0.11
CA TRP A 200 -9.96 -14.97 0.40
C TRP A 200 -10.99 -15.97 -0.09
N ALA A 201 -10.48 -17.07 -0.64
CA ALA A 201 -11.23 -18.31 -0.76
C ALA A 201 -11.37 -18.94 0.62
N ILE A 202 -12.61 -19.25 1.01
CA ILE A 202 -12.92 -20.09 2.16
C ILE A 202 -12.79 -21.53 1.70
N THR A 203 -11.90 -22.30 2.34
CA THR A 203 -11.72 -23.72 2.08
C THR A 203 -11.79 -24.53 3.38
N LEU A 204 -12.07 -25.82 3.22
CA LEU A 204 -12.03 -26.81 4.30
C LEU A 204 -10.84 -27.75 4.08
N PRO A 205 -10.17 -28.21 5.15
CA PRO A 205 -9.11 -29.19 5.07
C PRO A 205 -9.72 -30.59 4.88
N GLU A 206 -9.43 -31.30 3.77
CA GLU A 206 -9.69 -32.75 3.64
C GLU A 206 -8.86 -33.41 2.51
N GLU A 207 -8.65 -34.73 2.62
CA GLU A 207 -7.68 -35.59 1.88
C GLU A 207 -7.82 -35.65 0.35
N GLN A 208 -8.88 -35.06 -0.25
CA GLN A 208 -9.14 -35.10 -1.70
C GLN A 208 -9.21 -33.72 -2.38
N GLY A 209 -8.69 -32.68 -1.73
CA GLY A 209 -8.45 -31.36 -2.34
C GLY A 209 -9.19 -30.21 -1.65
N THR A 210 -8.55 -29.05 -1.62
CA THR A 210 -9.05 -27.82 -0.98
C THR A 210 -10.05 -27.08 -1.88
N ALA A 211 -11.26 -27.64 -2.04
CA ALA A 211 -12.31 -27.01 -2.83
C ALA A 211 -12.77 -25.67 -2.21
N LEU A 212 -13.03 -24.68 -3.07
CA LEU A 212 -13.66 -23.41 -2.68
C LEU A 212 -15.10 -23.69 -2.19
N VAL A 213 -15.44 -23.20 -0.98
CA VAL A 213 -16.81 -23.31 -0.44
C VAL A 213 -17.50 -21.96 -0.26
N GLY A 214 -16.74 -20.87 -0.39
CA GLY A 214 -17.23 -19.50 -0.23
C GLY A 214 -16.12 -18.49 -0.37
N VAL A 215 -16.46 -17.21 -0.30
CA VAL A 215 -15.50 -16.10 -0.35
C VAL A 215 -15.78 -15.15 0.80
N ILE A 216 -14.71 -14.59 1.37
CA ILE A 216 -14.79 -13.43 2.26
C ILE A 216 -13.83 -12.35 1.77
N SER A 217 -14.27 -11.10 1.82
CA SER A 217 -13.51 -9.93 1.42
C SER A 217 -13.51 -8.88 2.53
N LEU A 218 -12.38 -8.21 2.69
CA LEU A 218 -12.18 -7.03 3.53
C LEU A 218 -11.79 -5.85 2.63
N HIS A 219 -12.57 -4.78 2.64
CA HIS A 219 -12.23 -3.55 1.94
C HIS A 219 -11.28 -2.69 2.76
N TRP A 220 -10.54 -1.78 2.10
CA TRP A 220 -9.59 -0.88 2.75
C TRP A 220 -10.19 -0.02 3.87
N ASN A 221 -11.50 0.24 3.79
CA ASN A 221 -12.28 1.01 4.76
C ASN A 221 -12.84 0.16 5.92
N GLY A 222 -12.45 -1.13 6.01
CA GLY A 222 -12.93 -2.04 7.03
C GLY A 222 -14.28 -2.70 6.73
N GLU A 223 -14.87 -2.50 5.54
CA GLU A 223 -16.11 -3.18 5.17
C GLU A 223 -15.87 -4.67 4.86
N LEU A 224 -16.60 -5.56 5.53
CA LEU A 224 -16.62 -6.99 5.27
C LEU A 224 -17.75 -7.36 4.31
N ALA A 225 -17.44 -8.22 3.35
CA ALA A 225 -18.40 -8.86 2.46
C ALA A 225 -18.11 -10.35 2.36
N TRP A 226 -19.14 -11.18 2.25
CA TRP A 226 -18.95 -12.63 2.08
C TRP A 226 -20.13 -13.30 1.39
N TRP A 227 -19.86 -14.49 0.89
CA TRP A 227 -20.87 -15.47 0.53
C TRP A 227 -20.34 -16.88 0.79
N VAL A 228 -21.26 -17.82 1.02
CA VAL A 228 -20.96 -19.25 1.17
C VAL A 228 -21.90 -19.99 0.24
N GLY A 229 -21.35 -20.91 -0.56
CA GLY A 229 -22.12 -21.69 -1.52
C GLY A 229 -23.28 -22.41 -0.83
N VAL A 230 -24.45 -22.44 -1.48
CA VAL A 230 -25.71 -22.95 -0.89
C VAL A 230 -25.56 -24.29 -0.16
N PRO A 231 -24.85 -25.31 -0.69
CA PRO A 231 -24.64 -26.60 0.00
C PRO A 231 -23.89 -26.52 1.34
N TRP A 232 -23.15 -25.44 1.56
CA TRP A 232 -22.25 -25.22 2.70
C TRP A 232 -22.80 -24.23 3.73
N GLN A 233 -23.95 -23.60 3.44
CA GLN A 233 -24.60 -22.66 4.35
C GLN A 233 -25.11 -23.35 5.62
N ASN A 234 -25.43 -22.55 6.64
CA ASN A 234 -25.89 -23.02 7.96
C ASN A 234 -24.89 -23.87 8.77
N ARG A 235 -23.64 -24.01 8.31
CA ARG A 235 -22.55 -24.71 9.04
C ARG A 235 -21.64 -23.78 9.85
N GLY A 236 -21.97 -22.49 9.93
CA GLY A 236 -21.18 -21.49 10.67
C GLY A 236 -19.87 -21.04 10.00
N LEU A 237 -19.62 -21.45 8.75
CA LEU A 237 -18.38 -21.16 8.02
C LEU A 237 -18.11 -19.67 7.85
N ALA A 238 -19.12 -18.88 7.47
CA ALA A 238 -18.98 -17.43 7.34
C ALA A 238 -18.57 -16.76 8.66
N THR A 239 -19.11 -17.21 9.79
CA THR A 239 -18.73 -16.68 11.12
C THR A 239 -17.29 -17.05 11.47
N ARG A 240 -16.86 -18.28 11.19
CA ARG A 240 -15.47 -18.72 11.45
C ARG A 240 -14.49 -17.94 10.58
N ALA A 241 -14.78 -17.80 9.28
CA ALA A 241 -14.01 -16.97 8.36
C ALA A 241 -13.93 -15.51 8.81
N ALA A 242 -15.07 -14.88 9.15
CA ALA A 242 -15.11 -13.49 9.58
C ALA A 242 -14.31 -13.23 10.88
N ARG A 243 -14.20 -14.22 11.78
CA ARG A 243 -13.35 -14.10 12.97
C ARG A 243 -11.87 -14.05 12.65
N LEU A 244 -11.41 -14.85 11.67
CA LEU A 244 -10.02 -14.81 11.20
C LEU A 244 -9.71 -13.45 10.57
N VAL A 245 -10.60 -12.98 9.69
CA VAL A 245 -10.45 -11.66 9.05
C VAL A 245 -10.51 -10.53 10.06
N LYS A 246 -11.33 -10.66 11.13
CA LYS A 246 -11.35 -9.70 12.24
C LYS A 246 -9.98 -9.57 12.93
N GLY A 247 -9.35 -10.71 13.25
CA GLY A 247 -8.00 -10.70 13.84
C GLY A 247 -6.99 -10.03 12.91
N PHE A 248 -7.02 -10.38 11.62
CA PHE A 248 -6.18 -9.71 10.61
C PHE A 248 -6.42 -8.19 10.55
N ALA A 249 -7.67 -7.76 10.51
CA ALA A 249 -8.03 -6.34 10.40
C ALA A 249 -7.61 -5.50 11.62
N PHE A 250 -7.75 -6.03 12.83
CA PHE A 250 -7.43 -5.28 14.06
C PHE A 250 -5.99 -5.44 14.52
N ASP A 251 -5.42 -6.64 14.38
CA ASP A 251 -4.09 -6.94 14.92
C ASP A 251 -2.99 -6.57 13.92
N GLN A 252 -3.23 -6.79 12.62
CA GLN A 252 -2.22 -6.52 11.58
C GLN A 252 -2.44 -5.18 10.87
N LEU A 253 -3.68 -4.89 10.46
CA LEU A 253 -3.99 -3.63 9.76
C LEU A 253 -4.31 -2.47 10.71
N GLN A 254 -4.52 -2.76 12.00
CA GLN A 254 -4.87 -1.76 13.03
C GLN A 254 -6.07 -0.88 12.65
N LEU A 255 -7.03 -1.43 11.88
CA LEU A 255 -8.20 -0.67 11.46
C LEU A 255 -9.03 -0.23 12.68
N PRO A 256 -9.56 0.99 12.68
CA PRO A 256 -10.30 1.54 13.83
C PRO A 256 -11.63 0.80 14.08
N ALA A 257 -12.26 0.29 13.01
CA ALA A 257 -13.50 -0.45 13.07
C ALA A 257 -13.65 -1.40 11.87
N LEU A 258 -14.53 -2.38 12.03
CA LEU A 258 -15.09 -3.18 10.95
C LEU A 258 -16.54 -2.80 10.73
N THR A 259 -16.94 -2.76 9.47
CA THR A 259 -18.31 -2.47 9.08
C THR A 259 -18.81 -3.60 8.18
N ALA A 260 -20.12 -3.81 8.15
CA ALA A 260 -20.72 -4.77 7.25
C ALA A 260 -22.18 -4.41 7.02
N ARG A 261 -22.73 -4.86 5.90
CA ARG A 261 -24.12 -4.59 5.55
C ARG A 261 -24.78 -5.78 4.87
N HIS A 262 -26.08 -5.92 5.05
CA HIS A 262 -26.88 -6.93 4.38
C HIS A 262 -28.25 -6.38 4.00
N MET A 263 -28.89 -6.97 2.99
CA MET A 263 -30.31 -6.70 2.72
C MET A 263 -31.14 -7.08 3.96
N PRO A 264 -32.17 -6.30 4.38
CA PRO A 264 -32.93 -6.56 5.59
C PRO A 264 -33.47 -7.99 5.71
N ASP A 265 -33.91 -8.58 4.60
CA ASP A 265 -34.44 -9.94 4.55
C ASP A 265 -33.37 -11.04 4.71
N ASN A 266 -32.08 -10.71 4.54
CA ASN A 266 -30.97 -11.65 4.74
C ASN A 266 -30.62 -11.79 6.23
N LEU A 267 -31.51 -12.42 6.99
CA LEU A 267 -31.34 -12.66 8.43
C LEU A 267 -30.10 -13.52 8.75
N ALA A 268 -29.67 -14.37 7.81
CA ALA A 268 -28.49 -15.22 8.00
C ALA A 268 -27.21 -14.38 8.14
N SER A 269 -27.02 -13.37 7.28
CA SER A 269 -25.88 -12.45 7.36
C SER A 269 -25.94 -11.58 8.62
N GLY A 270 -27.12 -11.10 9.02
CA GLY A 270 -27.30 -10.39 10.29
C GLY A 270 -26.87 -11.23 11.50
N ARG A 271 -27.17 -12.54 11.51
CA ARG A 271 -26.70 -13.47 12.55
C ARG A 271 -25.18 -13.65 12.55
N VAL A 272 -24.53 -13.62 11.38
CA VAL A 272 -23.06 -13.67 11.29
C VAL A 272 -22.44 -12.43 11.94
N MET A 273 -22.95 -11.24 11.62
CA MET A 273 -22.50 -9.96 12.19
C MET A 273 -22.70 -9.92 13.71
N ALA A 274 -23.88 -10.33 14.20
CA ALA A 274 -24.14 -10.44 15.63
C ALA A 274 -23.18 -11.41 16.33
N LYS A 275 -22.91 -12.58 15.75
CA LYS A 275 -21.94 -13.57 16.30
C LYS A 275 -20.49 -13.11 16.26
N LEU A 276 -20.17 -12.12 15.42
CA LEU A 276 -18.85 -11.48 15.38
C LEU A 276 -18.70 -10.41 16.49
N GLY A 277 -19.82 -9.98 17.09
CA GLY A 277 -19.88 -8.92 18.10
C GLY A 277 -20.25 -7.54 17.52
N MET A 278 -20.64 -7.47 16.25
CA MET A 278 -21.03 -6.20 15.64
C MET A 278 -22.35 -5.70 16.22
N HIS A 279 -22.50 -4.38 16.29
CA HIS A 279 -23.71 -3.70 16.70
C HIS A 279 -24.48 -3.19 15.47
N TYR A 280 -25.79 -3.40 15.47
CA TYR A 280 -26.68 -2.82 14.48
C TYR A 280 -26.74 -1.30 14.65
N ARG A 281 -26.63 -0.58 13.52
CA ARG A 281 -26.56 0.89 13.47
C ARG A 281 -27.70 1.50 12.65
N GLY A 282 -28.72 0.71 12.31
CA GLY A 282 -29.89 1.17 11.56
C GLY A 282 -29.83 0.81 10.08
N LEU A 283 -30.85 1.30 9.37
CA LEU A 283 -31.02 1.14 7.93
C LEU A 283 -30.27 2.27 7.22
N ARG A 284 -29.60 1.95 6.13
CA ARG A 284 -28.94 2.93 5.25
C ARG A 284 -29.43 2.76 3.82
N GLN A 285 -29.61 3.87 3.13
CA GLN A 285 -29.88 3.87 1.70
C GLN A 285 -28.57 3.71 0.94
N LEU A 286 -28.50 2.69 0.09
CA LEU A 286 -27.40 2.50 -0.83
C LEU A 286 -27.74 3.18 -2.16
N SER A 287 -27.00 4.22 -2.50
CA SER A 287 -27.03 4.81 -3.83
C SER A 287 -26.23 3.92 -4.79
N GLY A 288 -26.88 3.34 -5.80
CA GLY A 288 -26.27 2.44 -6.77
C GLY A 288 -27.16 2.26 -8.01
N ARG A 289 -26.81 1.31 -8.88
CA ARG A 289 -27.61 0.98 -10.08
C ARG A 289 -29.07 0.66 -9.74
N GLN A 290 -29.29 0.02 -8.60
CA GLN A 290 -30.61 -0.12 -7.98
C GLN A 290 -30.51 0.38 -6.54
N PRO A 291 -31.12 1.53 -6.23
CA PRO A 291 -31.23 1.99 -4.86
C PRO A 291 -31.91 0.93 -3.99
N CYS A 292 -31.28 0.57 -2.89
CA CYS A 292 -31.85 -0.37 -1.93
C CYS A 292 -31.48 0.02 -0.51
N GLU A 293 -32.33 -0.39 0.42
CA GLU A 293 -32.08 -0.22 1.83
C GLU A 293 -31.29 -1.42 2.36
N VAL A 294 -30.29 -1.15 3.20
CA VAL A 294 -29.44 -2.16 3.81
C VAL A 294 -29.37 -1.98 5.31
N SER A 295 -29.37 -3.09 6.04
CA SER A 295 -29.05 -3.12 7.46
C SER A 295 -27.55 -2.92 7.65
N TYR A 296 -27.16 -1.87 8.37
CA TYR A 296 -25.76 -1.51 8.60
C TYR A 296 -25.30 -1.92 10.00
N TRP A 297 -24.11 -2.51 10.08
CA TRP A 297 -23.51 -3.02 11.30
C TRP A 297 -22.07 -2.54 11.45
N ARG A 298 -21.64 -2.33 12.69
CA ARG A 298 -20.30 -1.84 13.03
C ARG A 298 -19.74 -2.52 14.26
N LEU A 299 -18.45 -2.81 14.24
CA LEU A 299 -17.67 -3.29 15.38
C LEU A 299 -16.41 -2.43 15.50
N ASP A 300 -16.32 -1.65 16.56
CA ASP A 300 -15.13 -0.87 16.86
C ASP A 300 -14.01 -1.78 17.38
N ARG A 301 -12.76 -1.43 17.06
CA ARG A 301 -11.61 -2.16 17.58
C ARG A 301 -11.54 -1.96 19.08
N ALA A 302 -11.69 -3.04 19.83
CA ALA A 302 -11.62 -2.99 21.28
C ALA A 302 -10.18 -2.73 21.75
N PHE A 303 -10.04 -1.93 22.79
CA PHE A 303 -8.79 -1.75 23.52
C PHE A 303 -9.07 -1.91 25.00
N SER A 304 -8.27 -2.72 25.69
CA SER A 304 -8.37 -2.86 27.13
C SER A 304 -7.61 -1.73 27.80
N LEU A 305 -8.35 -0.74 28.29
CA LEU A 305 -7.79 0.35 29.07
C LEU A 305 -7.26 -0.18 30.42
N PRO A 306 -6.00 0.12 30.79
CA PRO A 306 -5.52 -0.15 32.14
C PRO A 306 -6.39 0.57 33.19
N ASN A 307 -6.78 -0.11 34.27
CA ASN A 307 -7.38 0.58 35.41
C ASN A 307 -6.32 1.51 36.05
N PRO A 308 -6.67 2.75 36.47
CA PRO A 308 -8.02 3.32 36.63
C PRO A 308 -8.56 4.14 35.43
N LEU A 309 -7.90 4.13 34.28
CA LEU A 309 -8.19 5.03 33.14
C LEU A 309 -9.67 5.12 32.73
N PRO A 310 -10.48 4.04 32.72
CA PRO A 310 -11.91 4.17 32.40
C PRO A 310 -12.67 5.14 33.30
N ALA A 311 -12.33 5.23 34.59
CA ALA A 311 -12.93 6.17 35.51
C ALA A 311 -12.44 7.60 35.24
N ASP A 312 -11.15 7.75 34.95
CA ASP A 312 -10.53 9.04 34.71
C ASP A 312 -11.10 9.73 33.46
N ILE A 313 -11.40 8.98 32.40
CA ILE A 313 -11.90 9.53 31.13
C ILE A 313 -13.43 9.59 31.03
N ALA A 314 -14.17 9.06 32.03
CA ALA A 314 -15.62 8.96 31.98
C ALA A 314 -16.31 10.32 31.80
N HIS A 315 -15.75 11.37 32.40
CA HIS A 315 -16.26 12.73 32.28
C HIS A 315 -16.15 13.25 30.84
N TRP A 316 -15.06 12.98 30.11
CA TRP A 316 -14.92 13.35 28.70
C TRP A 316 -15.87 12.56 27.79
N LEU A 317 -16.06 11.26 28.06
CA LEU A 317 -16.99 10.45 27.27
C LEU A 317 -18.44 10.94 27.43
N ALA A 318 -18.80 11.42 28.61
CA ALA A 318 -20.12 11.97 28.92
C ALA A 318 -20.35 13.41 28.41
N ASP A 319 -19.29 14.19 28.16
CA ASP A 319 -19.41 15.59 27.74
C ASP A 319 -19.84 15.72 26.28
N GLU A 320 -21.04 16.24 26.03
CA GLU A 320 -21.61 16.40 24.68
C GLU A 320 -20.83 17.39 23.80
N ARG A 321 -20.03 18.29 24.38
CA ARG A 321 -19.15 19.21 23.64
C ARG A 321 -17.99 18.49 22.96
N ILE A 322 -17.63 17.30 23.47
CA ILE A 322 -16.57 16.45 22.91
C ILE A 322 -17.21 15.50 21.91
N ALA A 323 -16.98 15.74 20.62
CA ALA A 323 -17.53 14.97 19.53
C ALA A 323 -16.85 13.60 19.39
N VAL A 324 -15.53 13.58 19.48
CA VAL A 324 -14.69 12.40 19.21
C VAL A 324 -13.59 12.29 20.26
N VAL A 325 -13.33 11.06 20.69
CA VAL A 325 -12.23 10.73 21.61
C VAL A 325 -11.42 9.58 21.01
N ILE A 326 -10.12 9.82 20.78
CA ILE A 326 -9.19 8.84 20.24
C ILE A 326 -8.07 8.60 21.25
N LEU A 327 -7.87 7.35 21.63
CA LEU A 327 -6.73 6.89 22.40
C LEU A 327 -5.67 6.34 21.46
N TRP A 328 -4.42 6.71 21.65
CA TRP A 328 -3.32 6.25 20.82
C TRP A 328 -2.03 6.15 21.64
N ASP A 329 -1.04 5.41 21.12
CA ASP A 329 0.23 5.22 21.79
C ASP A 329 1.31 6.07 21.12
N PRO A 330 1.81 7.13 21.78
CA PRO A 330 2.91 7.94 21.25
C PRO A 330 4.19 7.15 21.00
N ALA A 331 4.45 6.06 21.73
CA ALA A 331 5.64 5.24 21.53
C ALA A 331 5.57 4.38 20.25
N MET A 332 4.39 4.26 19.66
CA MET A 332 4.18 3.70 18.33
C MET A 332 4.31 4.76 17.22
N SER A 333 4.39 6.06 17.55
CA SER A 333 4.51 7.15 16.59
C SER A 333 5.78 7.99 16.69
N ASP A 334 6.43 8.10 17.85
CA ASP A 334 7.67 8.87 18.07
C ASP A 334 8.35 8.45 19.39
N ARG A 335 9.46 7.70 19.35
CA ARG A 335 10.12 7.15 20.55
C ARG A 335 11.13 8.10 21.18
N GLN A 336 10.74 9.35 21.45
CA GLN A 336 11.47 10.23 22.37
C GLN A 336 10.67 10.67 23.61
N SER A 337 9.45 10.18 23.82
CA SER A 337 8.84 10.23 25.15
C SER A 337 9.25 9.00 25.95
N ALA A 338 10.31 9.13 26.75
CA ALA A 338 10.89 8.08 27.59
C ALA A 338 9.99 7.62 28.76
N ASN A 339 8.65 7.68 28.61
CA ASN A 339 7.70 7.40 29.68
C ASN A 339 6.50 6.52 29.31
N GLY A 340 6.39 5.95 28.09
CA GLY A 340 5.38 4.92 27.78
C GLY A 340 3.92 5.26 28.17
N LYS A 341 3.57 6.55 28.22
CA LYS A 341 2.23 7.01 28.58
C LYS A 341 1.37 7.05 27.33
N LEU A 342 0.19 6.45 27.39
CA LEU A 342 -0.82 6.58 26.36
C LEU A 342 -1.23 8.06 26.20
N ALA A 343 -1.59 8.45 24.99
CA ALA A 343 -2.12 9.77 24.69
C ALA A 343 -3.59 9.68 24.33
N ILE A 344 -4.31 10.76 24.62
CA ILE A 344 -5.73 10.91 24.29
C ILE A 344 -5.96 12.23 23.58
N SER A 345 -6.65 12.15 22.45
CA SER A 345 -7.03 13.29 21.64
C SER A 345 -8.54 13.51 21.74
N LEU A 346 -8.91 14.71 22.15
CA LEU A 346 -10.29 15.18 22.32
C LEU A 346 -10.61 16.17 21.21
N PHE A 347 -11.66 15.91 20.43
CA PHE A 347 -12.14 16.82 19.40
C PHE A 347 -13.39 17.54 19.90
N VAL A 348 -13.32 18.86 20.00
CA VAL A 348 -14.29 19.68 20.73
C VAL A 348 -14.95 20.68 19.80
N ASP A 349 -16.26 20.89 19.98
CA ASP A 349 -16.98 21.95 19.30
C ASP A 349 -16.60 23.33 19.88
N GLU A 350 -16.29 24.31 19.03
CA GLU A 350 -15.89 25.66 19.46
C GLU A 350 -17.02 26.45 20.17
N THR A 351 -18.23 25.91 20.27
CA THR A 351 -19.41 26.63 20.80
C THR A 351 -19.50 26.70 22.33
N GLY A 352 -18.41 26.40 23.05
CA GLY A 352 -18.30 26.58 24.50
C GLY A 352 -17.91 28.01 24.90
N THR A 353 -18.79 28.99 24.71
CA THR A 353 -18.67 30.33 25.32
C THR A 353 -19.01 30.27 26.82
N GLY A 354 -18.20 29.55 27.60
CA GLY A 354 -18.27 29.48 29.06
C GLY A 354 -16.87 29.66 29.67
N GLU A 355 -16.79 30.31 30.83
CA GLU A 355 -15.53 30.68 31.51
C GLU A 355 -14.70 29.49 32.03
N GLU A 356 -15.19 28.25 31.92
CA GLU A 356 -14.48 27.03 32.33
C GLU A 356 -13.79 26.34 31.15
N PRO A 357 -12.52 25.90 31.29
CA PRO A 357 -11.85 25.15 30.24
C PRO A 357 -12.64 23.88 29.90
N CYS A 358 -13.01 23.70 28.62
CA CYS A 358 -13.83 22.57 28.17
C CYS A 358 -13.24 21.18 28.51
N CYS A 359 -11.93 21.11 28.75
CA CYS A 359 -11.24 19.86 29.03
C CYS A 359 -10.32 20.02 30.25
N PRO A 360 -10.78 19.71 31.48
CA PRO A 360 -9.91 19.67 32.65
C PRO A 360 -8.77 18.66 32.43
N PRO A 361 -7.54 18.95 32.89
CA PRO A 361 -6.40 18.05 32.71
C PRO A 361 -6.62 16.70 33.40
N PRO A 362 -6.08 15.58 32.89
CA PRO A 362 -6.18 14.29 33.56
C PRO A 362 -5.55 14.37 34.97
N PRO A 363 -6.05 13.58 35.93
CA PRO A 363 -5.38 13.42 37.22
C PRO A 363 -3.93 12.95 37.03
N GLU A 364 -3.02 13.50 37.85
CA GLU A 364 -1.57 13.50 37.71
C GLU A 364 -0.96 12.37 36.86
N GLY A 365 -0.65 12.70 35.60
CA GLY A 365 0.42 12.06 34.84
C GLY A 365 0.16 10.65 34.28
N ALA A 366 -1.07 10.15 34.20
CA ALA A 366 -1.33 8.83 33.57
C ALA A 366 -1.43 8.89 32.02
N LEU A 367 -1.92 10.01 31.48
CA LEU A 367 -2.16 10.22 30.04
C LEU A 367 -1.63 11.57 29.58
N GLU A 368 -1.17 11.64 28.33
CA GLU A 368 -0.96 12.90 27.62
C GLU A 368 -2.28 13.33 26.95
N GLN A 369 -2.83 14.49 27.32
CA GLN A 369 -4.06 15.02 26.74
C GLN A 369 -3.75 16.03 25.63
N ARG A 370 -4.40 15.89 24.48
CA ARG A 370 -4.41 16.87 23.38
C ARG A 370 -5.84 17.23 23.00
N CYS A 371 -6.10 18.51 22.76
CA CYS A 371 -7.42 19.00 22.36
C CYS A 371 -7.34 19.63 20.98
N TYR A 372 -8.32 19.33 20.13
CA TYR A 372 -8.40 19.80 18.75
C TYR A 372 -9.81 20.35 18.48
N PRO A 373 -9.95 21.34 17.59
CA PRO A 373 -11.26 21.72 17.06
C PRO A 373 -11.86 20.57 16.24
N VAL A 374 -13.18 20.42 16.25
CA VAL A 374 -13.88 19.36 15.51
C VAL A 374 -13.66 19.44 13.99
N ASP A 375 -13.47 20.64 13.44
CA ASP A 375 -13.24 20.90 12.01
C ASP A 375 -12.00 20.17 11.47
N LEU A 376 -11.04 19.82 12.34
CA LEU A 376 -9.87 19.02 11.98
C LEU A 376 -10.24 17.61 11.48
N LEU A 377 -11.44 17.11 11.81
CA LEU A 377 -11.92 15.79 11.39
C LEU A 377 -12.39 15.75 9.93
N GLU A 378 -12.62 16.91 9.30
CA GLU A 378 -13.10 16.97 7.91
C GLU A 378 -12.07 16.39 6.93
N GLN A 379 -10.80 16.74 7.12
CA GLN A 379 -9.70 16.33 6.27
C GLN A 379 -8.46 16.00 7.11
N ALA A 380 -7.99 14.76 7.00
CA ALA A 380 -6.75 14.33 7.61
C ALA A 380 -5.54 14.86 6.83
N GLU A 381 -4.46 15.17 7.55
CA GLU A 381 -3.19 15.67 7.00
C GLU A 381 -2.00 14.79 7.44
N PRO A 382 -0.88 14.77 6.68
CA PRO A 382 0.27 13.92 6.98
C PRO A 382 0.87 14.10 8.38
N GLU A 383 0.86 15.32 8.92
CA GLU A 383 1.36 15.65 10.27
C GLU A 383 0.62 14.91 11.39
N GLN A 384 -0.59 14.42 11.09
CA GLN A 384 -1.47 13.76 12.05
C GLN A 384 -1.32 12.23 12.04
N LEU A 385 -0.42 11.68 11.22
CA LEU A 385 -0.17 10.23 11.11
C LEU A 385 0.24 9.57 12.43
N SER A 386 0.62 10.35 13.45
CA SER A 386 0.80 9.87 14.82
C SER A 386 -0.46 9.21 15.42
N HIS A 387 -1.65 9.58 14.95
CA HIS A 387 -2.93 9.00 15.39
C HIS A 387 -3.31 7.74 14.61
N LEU A 388 -2.52 7.34 13.62
CA LEU A 388 -2.76 6.13 12.86
C LEU A 388 -2.77 4.91 13.79
N GLY A 389 -3.73 4.02 13.60
CA GLY A 389 -3.90 2.89 14.50
C GLY A 389 -4.34 3.34 15.91
N GLY A 390 -4.93 4.54 16.02
CA GLY A 390 -5.66 4.98 17.22
C GLY A 390 -6.95 4.19 17.45
N VAL A 391 -7.37 4.14 18.70
CA VAL A 391 -8.58 3.47 19.17
C VAL A 391 -9.65 4.51 19.43
N LEU A 392 -10.81 4.31 18.85
CA LEU A 392 -11.93 5.21 19.00
C LEU A 392 -12.73 4.85 20.26
N LEU A 393 -12.81 5.80 21.19
CA LEU A 393 -13.53 5.63 22.46
C LEU A 393 -14.90 6.33 22.43
N LYS A 394 -15.03 7.40 21.65
CA LYS A 394 -16.28 8.13 21.38
C LYS A 394 -16.28 8.61 19.94
N ASP A 395 -17.43 8.53 19.30
CA ASP A 395 -17.58 8.89 17.89
C ASP A 395 -18.97 9.45 17.62
N ARG A 396 -19.05 10.75 17.32
CA ARG A 396 -20.28 11.40 16.89
C ARG A 396 -20.39 11.32 15.37
N ASP A 397 -21.47 10.71 14.90
CA ASP A 397 -21.82 10.63 13.48
C ASP A 397 -20.70 10.07 12.58
N GLU A 398 -19.87 9.17 13.11
CA GLU A 398 -18.78 8.51 12.38
C GLU A 398 -17.64 9.42 11.92
N GLN A 399 -17.57 10.66 12.43
CA GLN A 399 -16.53 11.62 12.06
C GLN A 399 -15.12 11.13 12.42
N GLY A 400 -14.96 10.54 13.62
CA GLY A 400 -13.68 10.00 14.06
C GLY A 400 -13.26 8.76 13.26
N LEU A 401 -14.23 7.90 12.93
CA LEU A 401 -13.98 6.76 12.04
C LEU A 401 -13.55 7.21 10.65
N ALA A 402 -14.28 8.15 10.04
CA ALA A 402 -13.97 8.68 8.72
C ALA A 402 -12.54 9.26 8.70
N TRP A 403 -12.18 10.07 9.69
CA TRP A 403 -10.86 10.68 9.81
C TRP A 403 -9.73 9.64 9.97
N LEU A 404 -9.90 8.63 10.85
CA LEU A 404 -8.91 7.55 11.00
C LEU A 404 -8.74 6.72 9.72
N LEU A 405 -9.81 6.52 8.94
CA LEU A 405 -9.74 5.86 7.64
C LEU A 405 -9.05 6.73 6.59
N GLN A 406 -9.20 8.06 6.64
CA GLN A 406 -8.44 8.99 5.81
C GLN A 406 -6.94 8.91 6.14
N LEU A 407 -6.55 8.88 7.43
CA LEU A 407 -5.14 8.68 7.82
C LEU A 407 -4.58 7.35 7.30
N ALA A 408 -5.34 6.26 7.40
CA ALA A 408 -4.93 4.98 6.84
C ALA A 408 -4.79 5.05 5.31
N ALA A 409 -5.64 5.82 4.62
CA ALA A 409 -5.53 6.06 3.19
C ALA A 409 -4.31 6.91 2.84
N LEU A 410 -4.03 7.98 3.59
CA LEU A 410 -2.84 8.81 3.44
C LEU A 410 -1.56 8.01 3.65
N GLN A 411 -1.50 7.13 4.64
CA GLN A 411 -0.34 6.27 4.86
C GLN A 411 -0.11 5.34 3.66
N ARG A 412 -1.17 4.71 3.13
CA ARG A 412 -1.05 3.86 1.93
C ARG A 412 -0.66 4.67 0.70
N GLN A 413 -1.15 5.91 0.60
CA GLN A 413 -0.75 6.80 -0.46
C GLN A 413 0.72 7.17 -0.29
N GLY A 414 1.20 7.59 0.87
CA GLY A 414 2.56 8.11 0.99
C GLY A 414 2.72 9.46 0.27
N PRO A 415 3.89 10.11 0.40
CA PRO A 415 4.17 11.41 -0.21
C PRO A 415 4.16 11.34 -1.73
N ASP A 416 4.13 12.49 -2.39
CA ASP A 416 4.38 12.57 -3.81
C ASP A 416 5.78 12.04 -4.13
N LEU A 417 5.92 11.43 -5.32
CA LEU A 417 7.21 10.90 -5.74
C LEU A 417 8.15 12.08 -6.01
N LEU A 418 9.28 12.12 -5.29
CA LEU A 418 10.35 13.04 -5.60
C LEU A 418 10.82 12.85 -7.05
N SER A 419 11.00 13.94 -7.77
CA SER A 419 11.69 13.98 -9.05
C SER A 419 13.15 13.55 -8.91
N ARG A 420 13.78 13.24 -10.04
CA ARG A 420 15.20 12.87 -10.07
C ARG A 420 16.11 13.97 -9.52
N GLU A 421 15.81 15.23 -9.83
CA GLU A 421 16.57 16.39 -9.37
C GLU A 421 16.43 16.60 -7.85
N GLU A 422 15.22 16.46 -7.33
CA GLU A 422 14.96 16.53 -5.88
C GLU A 422 15.72 15.43 -5.14
N ARG A 423 15.71 14.19 -5.64
CA ARG A 423 16.47 13.09 -5.04
C ARG A 423 17.97 13.32 -5.08
N ALA A 424 18.51 13.78 -6.21
CA ALA A 424 19.93 14.08 -6.34
C ALA A 424 20.35 15.16 -5.32
N SER A 425 19.50 16.17 -5.13
CA SER A 425 19.68 17.21 -4.11
C SER A 425 19.63 16.62 -2.69
N ARG A 426 18.65 15.75 -2.41
CA ARG A 426 18.52 15.05 -1.11
C ARG A 426 19.66 14.08 -0.83
N LEU A 427 20.31 13.52 -1.85
CA LEU A 427 21.46 12.61 -1.71
C LEU A 427 22.80 13.33 -1.61
N HIS A 428 22.84 14.64 -1.86
CA HIS A 428 24.09 15.40 -1.87
C HIS A 428 24.85 15.32 -0.54
N TRP A 429 24.14 15.24 0.59
CA TRP A 429 24.78 15.13 1.90
C TRP A 429 25.58 13.85 2.09
N PHE A 430 25.14 12.73 1.49
CA PHE A 430 25.83 11.44 1.60
C PHE A 430 27.26 11.56 1.03
N ASN A 431 27.40 12.33 -0.04
CA ASN A 431 28.66 12.60 -0.72
C ASN A 431 29.57 13.52 0.12
N GLN A 432 28.98 14.54 0.76
CA GLN A 432 29.72 15.42 1.66
C GLN A 432 30.23 14.65 2.88
N LEU A 433 29.42 13.76 3.44
CA LEU A 433 29.77 12.94 4.60
C LEU A 433 30.96 12.01 4.27
N MET A 434 30.96 11.38 3.09
CA MET A 434 32.08 10.59 2.58
C MET A 434 33.37 11.39 2.42
N ALA A 435 33.28 12.60 1.83
CA ALA A 435 34.45 13.46 1.61
C ALA A 435 35.07 13.98 2.92
N GLN A 436 34.28 14.02 4.00
CA GLN A 436 34.70 14.47 5.33
C GLN A 436 35.01 13.32 6.29
N ALA A 437 34.84 12.06 5.86
CA ALA A 437 35.13 10.91 6.69
C ALA A 437 36.65 10.75 6.83
N LEU A 438 37.15 10.95 8.04
CA LEU A 438 38.57 10.81 8.38
C LEU A 438 38.85 9.39 8.91
N GLU A 439 40.06 8.88 8.71
CA GLU A 439 40.55 7.66 9.37
C GLU A 439 40.90 7.92 10.85
N GLU A 440 40.08 8.71 11.56
CA GLU A 440 40.31 9.03 12.97
C GLU A 440 39.65 8.00 13.88
N GLN A 441 40.44 7.38 14.76
CA GLN A 441 39.93 6.58 15.87
C GLN A 441 39.77 7.48 17.10
N GLY A 442 38.53 7.82 17.45
CA GLY A 442 38.26 8.58 18.67
C GLY A 442 36.87 9.20 18.72
N ASP A 443 36.50 9.65 19.91
CA ASP A 443 35.22 10.31 20.20
C ASP A 443 35.31 11.81 19.90
N SER A 444 35.52 12.17 18.62
CA SER A 444 35.66 13.57 18.20
C SER A 444 34.27 14.21 17.98
N PRO A 445 34.11 15.53 18.23
CA PRO A 445 32.86 16.24 17.93
C PRO A 445 32.42 16.09 16.47
N GLN A 446 33.37 15.95 15.54
CA GLN A 446 33.13 15.76 14.11
C GLN A 446 32.47 14.41 13.83
N ILE A 447 32.97 13.33 14.44
CA ILE A 447 32.40 11.98 14.30
C ILE A 447 31.00 11.92 14.90
N ARG A 448 30.79 12.54 16.09
CA ARG A 448 29.46 12.65 16.70
C ARG A 448 28.47 13.40 15.81
N TYR A 449 28.91 14.49 15.17
CA TYR A 449 28.07 15.23 14.22
C TYR A 449 27.70 14.38 13.00
N GLN A 450 28.64 13.63 12.44
CA GLN A 450 28.38 12.69 11.34
C GLN A 450 27.41 11.58 11.72
N GLN A 451 27.56 11.00 12.92
CA GLN A 451 26.62 10.01 13.47
C GLN A 451 25.22 10.60 13.67
N LEU A 452 25.11 11.84 14.17
CA LEU A 452 23.83 12.54 14.31
C LEU A 452 23.14 12.77 12.97
N ARG A 453 23.88 13.17 11.93
CA ARG A 453 23.32 13.28 10.58
C ARG A 453 22.82 11.95 10.05
N LEU A 454 23.61 10.87 10.17
CA LEU A 454 23.18 9.52 9.77
C LEU A 454 21.93 9.05 10.54
N LEU A 455 21.80 9.44 11.81
CA LEU A 455 20.67 9.07 12.65
C LEU A 455 19.37 9.81 12.28
N VAL A 456 19.47 11.00 11.68
CA VAL A 456 18.32 11.87 11.34
C VAL A 456 18.00 11.80 9.84
N GLU A 457 18.97 12.09 8.97
CA GLU A 457 18.74 12.27 7.54
C GLU A 457 18.56 10.93 6.79
N LEU A 458 19.19 9.84 7.23
CA LEU A 458 19.05 8.54 6.56
C LEU A 458 17.64 7.94 6.64
N PRO A 459 17.00 7.80 7.83
CA PRO A 459 15.66 7.23 7.90
C PRO A 459 14.62 8.07 7.15
N GLU A 460 14.73 9.41 7.23
CA GLU A 460 13.88 10.33 6.46
C GLU A 460 14.04 10.09 4.95
N LEU A 461 15.28 10.03 4.47
CA LEU A 461 15.58 9.76 3.07
C LEU A 461 15.09 8.37 2.62
N VAL A 462 15.23 7.34 3.45
CA VAL A 462 14.74 5.99 3.15
C VAL A 462 13.23 5.99 3.01
N ASP A 463 12.50 6.64 3.91
CA ASP A 463 11.04 6.74 3.83
C ASP A 463 10.60 7.49 2.59
N GLU A 464 11.22 8.63 2.28
CA GLU A 464 10.97 9.40 1.06
C GLU A 464 11.16 8.56 -0.20
N LEU A 465 12.27 7.82 -0.30
CA LEU A 465 12.59 6.98 -1.46
C LEU A 465 11.69 5.73 -1.56
N ASP A 466 11.28 5.17 -0.42
CA ASP A 466 10.29 4.10 -0.36
C ASP A 466 8.87 4.61 -0.67
N GLY A 467 8.66 5.92 -0.80
CA GLY A 467 7.36 6.53 -1.01
C GLY A 467 6.44 6.39 0.21
N CYS A 468 7.03 6.39 1.41
CA CYS A 468 6.34 6.35 2.70
C CYS A 468 6.46 7.72 3.39
N TRP A 469 5.44 8.11 4.15
CA TRP A 469 5.55 9.28 5.03
C TRP A 469 6.50 8.96 6.18
N HIS A 470 7.40 9.90 6.50
CA HIS A 470 8.28 9.76 7.66
C HIS A 470 7.44 9.84 8.95
N GLN A 471 7.44 8.76 9.74
CA GLN A 471 6.71 8.69 11.02
C GLN A 471 7.67 8.88 12.19
N ALA A 472 8.55 7.90 12.42
CA ALA A 472 9.64 7.95 13.38
C ALA A 472 10.77 7.05 12.92
N ARG A 473 12.01 7.49 13.15
CA ARG A 473 13.22 6.75 12.77
C ARG A 473 13.24 5.31 13.29
N GLU A 474 12.71 5.05 14.49
CA GLU A 474 12.68 3.70 15.07
C GLU A 474 11.76 2.75 14.29
N LEU A 475 10.67 3.27 13.72
CA LEU A 475 9.76 2.49 12.87
C LEU A 475 10.41 2.21 11.51
N THR A 476 11.06 3.22 10.93
CA THR A 476 11.84 3.07 9.69
C THR A 476 12.94 2.02 9.87
N PHE A 477 13.68 2.07 10.98
CA PHE A 477 14.72 1.10 11.30
C PHE A 477 14.18 -0.29 11.58
N ALA A 478 13.06 -0.42 12.30
CA ALA A 478 12.41 -1.72 12.51
C ALA A 478 11.95 -2.35 11.18
N ARG A 479 11.42 -1.51 10.26
CA ARG A 479 11.08 -1.93 8.89
C ARG A 479 12.33 -2.38 8.13
N LEU A 480 13.38 -1.57 8.10
CA LEU A 480 14.64 -1.88 7.45
C LEU A 480 15.29 -3.17 7.97
N ALA A 481 15.30 -3.39 9.29
CA ALA A 481 15.86 -4.59 9.90
C ALA A 481 15.12 -5.86 9.47
N LYS A 482 13.79 -5.76 9.24
CA LYS A 482 12.95 -6.88 8.82
C LYS A 482 13.00 -7.12 7.30
N GLU A 483 12.96 -6.05 6.52
CA GLU A 483 12.80 -6.13 5.06
C GLU A 483 14.13 -6.13 4.30
N VAL A 484 15.16 -5.46 4.85
CA VAL A 484 16.44 -5.22 4.18
C VAL A 484 17.62 -5.40 5.17
N PRO A 485 17.81 -6.61 5.72
CA PRO A 485 18.76 -6.84 6.80
C PRO A 485 20.21 -6.46 6.44
N ALA A 486 20.60 -6.57 5.17
CA ALA A 486 21.93 -6.18 4.71
C ALA A 486 22.18 -4.66 4.80
N LEU A 487 21.20 -3.83 4.40
CA LEU A 487 21.28 -2.37 4.53
C LEU A 487 21.30 -1.96 6.01
N TRP A 488 20.46 -2.61 6.83
CA TRP A 488 20.44 -2.39 8.27
C TRP A 488 21.78 -2.69 8.95
N LEU A 489 22.42 -3.81 8.61
CA LEU A 489 23.72 -4.19 9.15
C LEU A 489 24.81 -3.19 8.76
N ALA A 490 24.86 -2.78 7.49
CA ALA A 490 25.82 -1.79 7.02
C ALA A 490 25.61 -0.42 7.70
N TYR A 491 24.36 -0.04 7.97
CA TYR A 491 24.04 1.16 8.74
C TYR A 491 24.55 1.06 10.18
N CYS A 492 24.29 -0.06 10.86
CA CYS A 492 24.78 -0.27 12.23
C CYS A 492 26.30 -0.21 12.30
N GLU A 493 27.00 -0.74 11.30
CA GLU A 493 28.46 -0.71 11.23
C GLU A 493 28.98 0.73 11.01
N ALA A 494 28.37 1.47 10.09
CA ALA A 494 28.69 2.89 9.85
C ALA A 494 28.42 3.77 11.08
N MET A 495 27.33 3.53 11.81
CA MET A 495 27.03 4.24 13.06
C MET A 495 28.06 3.95 14.16
N ASN A 496 28.54 2.70 14.25
CA ASN A 496 29.55 2.32 15.24
C ASN A 496 30.94 2.85 14.91
N ARG A 497 31.31 2.88 13.63
CA ARG A 497 32.62 3.30 13.15
C ARG A 497 32.46 4.10 11.86
N VAL A 498 32.42 5.42 11.94
CA VAL A 498 32.30 6.28 10.74
C VAL A 498 33.65 6.35 10.01
N THR A 499 33.90 5.39 9.12
CA THR A 499 35.13 5.31 8.29
C THR A 499 34.79 5.25 6.80
N PRO A 500 35.71 5.63 5.89
CA PRO A 500 35.49 5.52 4.46
C PRO A 500 35.03 4.12 4.01
N ALA A 501 35.58 3.06 4.62
CA ALA A 501 35.20 1.68 4.31
C ALA A 501 33.76 1.35 4.69
N THR A 502 33.37 1.66 5.93
CA THR A 502 32.00 1.40 6.44
C THR A 502 30.93 2.23 5.72
N LEU A 503 31.24 3.48 5.40
CA LEU A 503 30.32 4.34 4.67
C LEU A 503 30.19 3.92 3.21
N SER A 504 31.27 3.44 2.59
CA SER A 504 31.23 2.85 1.25
C SER A 504 30.39 1.57 1.23
N ALA A 505 30.50 0.70 2.25
CA ALA A 505 29.64 -0.47 2.38
C ALA A 505 28.16 -0.10 2.53
N LEU A 506 27.84 0.88 3.37
CA LEU A 506 26.48 1.41 3.52
C LEU A 506 25.95 1.96 2.18
N GLN A 507 26.76 2.74 1.47
CA GLN A 507 26.41 3.28 0.17
C GLN A 507 26.12 2.18 -0.86
N GLN A 508 26.92 1.11 -0.88
CA GLN A 508 26.69 -0.02 -1.79
C GLN A 508 25.35 -0.72 -1.49
N GLN A 509 25.04 -0.95 -0.22
CA GLN A 509 23.75 -1.54 0.16
C GLN A 509 22.58 -0.60 -0.16
N PHE A 510 22.77 0.70 0.01
CA PHE A 510 21.77 1.71 -0.32
C PHE A 510 21.52 1.76 -1.83
N ALA A 511 22.58 1.80 -2.64
CA ALA A 511 22.49 1.76 -4.11
C ALA A 511 21.92 0.42 -4.62
N ALA A 512 22.15 -0.70 -3.93
CA ALA A 512 21.53 -1.97 -4.29
C ALA A 512 20.01 -2.01 -4.01
N ARG A 513 19.54 -1.25 -3.02
CA ARG A 513 18.10 -1.08 -2.75
C ARG A 513 17.46 -0.08 -3.71
N PHE A 514 18.12 1.05 -3.91
CA PHE A 514 17.67 2.18 -4.72
C PHE A 514 18.61 2.37 -5.93
N PRO A 515 18.66 1.41 -6.88
CA PRO A 515 19.55 1.49 -8.04
C PRO A 515 19.24 2.68 -8.95
N GLU A 516 18.02 3.20 -8.91
CA GLU A 516 17.62 4.45 -9.56
C GLU A 516 18.31 5.69 -8.96
N CYS A 517 18.73 5.57 -7.69
CA CYS A 517 19.56 6.54 -7.02
C CYS A 517 21.04 6.30 -7.31
N THR A 518 21.45 5.58 -8.38
CA THR A 518 22.84 5.59 -8.84
C THR A 518 23.20 6.98 -9.38
N LEU A 519 23.35 7.95 -8.47
CA LEU A 519 24.62 8.56 -8.11
C LEU A 519 25.52 8.88 -9.31
N PRO A 520 26.02 10.13 -9.47
CA PRO A 520 27.05 10.52 -10.47
C PRO A 520 28.36 9.72 -10.43
N PHE A 521 28.45 8.65 -9.64
CA PHE A 521 29.63 7.91 -9.26
C PHE A 521 30.23 7.06 -10.39
N LEU A 522 29.59 7.03 -11.57
CA LEU A 522 30.13 6.39 -12.78
C LEU A 522 30.43 7.38 -13.92
N ASP A 523 30.07 8.66 -13.80
CA ASP A 523 30.53 9.70 -14.72
C ASP A 523 31.88 10.26 -14.25
N LYS A 524 32.89 9.37 -14.13
CA LYS A 524 34.27 9.79 -14.41
C LYS A 524 34.45 9.81 -15.93
N GLY A 525 33.76 10.76 -16.57
CA GLY A 525 33.85 11.09 -17.99
C GLY A 525 34.04 12.58 -18.25
N THR A 526 34.27 13.39 -17.21
CA THR A 526 34.67 14.80 -17.36
C THR A 526 36.00 15.05 -16.67
N GLN A 527 37.08 14.54 -17.26
CA GLN A 527 38.37 15.22 -17.22
C GLN A 527 38.95 15.25 -18.64
N SER A 528 39.50 16.42 -18.96
CA SER A 528 40.25 16.81 -20.16
C SER A 528 39.44 17.04 -21.45
N ASP A 529 38.98 18.28 -21.65
CA ASP A 529 39.74 19.15 -22.55
C ASP A 529 39.67 20.62 -22.13
N GLN A 530 40.82 21.27 -22.20
CA GLN A 530 41.11 22.62 -21.76
C GLN A 530 40.44 23.71 -22.64
N PRO A 531 40.41 24.97 -22.15
CA PRO A 531 39.82 26.09 -22.87
C PRO A 531 40.75 26.56 -23.98
N LEU A 532 40.25 26.67 -25.21
CA LEU A 532 40.89 27.48 -26.24
C LEU A 532 40.11 28.77 -26.44
N CYS A 533 40.76 29.83 -25.99
CA CYS A 533 40.50 31.22 -26.28
C CYS A 533 40.27 31.49 -27.78
N GLY A 534 39.31 32.36 -28.08
CA GLY A 534 39.43 33.34 -29.16
C GLY A 534 38.83 32.95 -30.51
N ILE A 535 37.72 33.61 -30.87
CA ILE A 535 37.57 34.54 -32.01
C ILE A 535 36.06 34.70 -32.31
N MET A 536 35.51 35.89 -32.06
CA MET A 536 34.32 36.42 -32.77
C MET A 536 34.75 36.82 -34.20
N PRO A 537 33.88 36.70 -35.23
CA PRO A 537 32.81 37.68 -35.52
C PRO A 537 31.49 37.02 -36.01
N ALA A 538 30.29 37.52 -35.64
CA ALA A 538 29.50 38.55 -36.33
C ALA A 538 29.30 38.33 -37.86
N LEU A 539 28.02 38.26 -38.29
CA LEU A 539 27.38 38.61 -39.60
C LEU A 539 26.20 37.62 -39.87
N LEU A 540 24.91 37.99 -39.77
CA LEU A 540 24.03 38.82 -40.65
C LEU A 540 23.29 38.01 -41.76
N TYR A 541 21.99 38.36 -41.94
CA TYR A 541 20.99 38.05 -43.01
C TYR A 541 20.15 36.74 -42.88
N GLU A 542 18.83 36.83 -42.64
CA GLU A 542 17.67 36.82 -43.61
C GLU A 542 17.62 35.49 -44.40
N GLU A 543 16.54 34.70 -44.46
CA GLU A 543 15.08 34.95 -44.51
C GLU A 543 14.27 34.03 -43.57
#